data_AF-A0A8X6XT39-F1
#
_entry.id   AF-A0A8X6XT39-F1
#
_cell.length_a   1.000
_cell.length_b   1.000
_cell.length_c   1.000
_cell.angle_alpha   90.00
_cell.angle_beta   90.00
_cell.angle_gamma   90.00
#
_symmetry.space_group_name_H-M   'P 1'
#
loop_
_entity.id
_entity.type
_entity.pdbx_description
1 polymer ?
#
loop_
_entity_poly.entity_id
_entity_poly.type
_entity_poly.pdbx_seq_one_letter_code
_entity_poly.pdbx_strand_id
1 'polypeptide(L)'
;MTSNYNVRSREKSLSVGDEVLILMPSSTHKLLNTRIGPAKVVKLTRPHSCLVQMENGNTRELHETQPNIDIELNQMPDVLHAQQKYQLRNLLQRYEDIFQNRTGKAKVKGYSVKVTADNSSKRLQPYRVPIALQKKS
;
A
#
# COMPACT_ATOMS: atom_id res chain seq x y z
N MET A 1 -23.69 -7.24 6.19
CA MET A 1 -23.62 -5.76 6.17
C MET A 1 -22.44 -5.37 5.30
N THR A 2 -22.71 -4.97 4.05
CA THR A 2 -21.77 -5.04 2.93
C THR A 2 -20.70 -3.94 2.99
N SER A 3 -19.45 -4.39 3.00
CA SER A 3 -18.22 -3.59 3.05
C SER A 3 -17.97 -2.89 1.73
N ASN A 4 -18.06 -1.56 1.68
CA ASN A 4 -17.74 -0.78 0.47
C ASN A 4 -16.34 -0.16 0.54
N TYR A 5 -15.35 -0.95 0.95
CA TYR A 5 -13.94 -0.65 0.68
C TYR A 5 -13.62 -1.07 -0.77
N ASN A 6 -12.77 -0.33 -1.48
CA ASN A 6 -12.36 -0.63 -2.87
C ASN A 6 -13.37 -0.44 -4.02
N VAL A 7 -14.54 0.18 -3.82
CA VAL A 7 -15.50 0.47 -4.93
C VAL A 7 -14.89 1.33 -6.05
N ARG A 8 -13.77 2.02 -5.78
CA ARG A 8 -13.02 2.83 -6.76
C ARG A 8 -11.63 2.29 -7.07
N SER A 9 -11.30 1.10 -6.61
CA SER A 9 -10.00 0.49 -6.90
C SER A 9 -9.97 0.10 -8.36
N ARG A 10 -9.31 0.94 -9.15
CA ARG A 10 -9.02 0.68 -10.55
C ARG A 10 -7.74 -0.14 -10.65
N GLU A 11 -7.67 -0.98 -11.66
CA GLU A 11 -6.43 -1.60 -12.07
C GLU A 11 -5.41 -0.50 -12.39
N LYS A 12 -4.25 -0.55 -11.73
CA LYS A 12 -3.22 0.47 -11.87
C LYS A 12 -2.21 -0.05 -12.88
N SER A 13 -2.26 0.48 -14.11
CA SER A 13 -1.20 0.25 -15.09
C SER A 13 0.01 1.13 -14.75
N LEU A 14 1.19 0.51 -14.71
CA LEU A 14 2.46 1.20 -14.53
C LEU A 14 3.08 1.52 -15.89
N SER A 15 3.75 2.65 -15.97
CA SER A 15 4.54 3.11 -17.11
C SER A 15 5.99 3.33 -16.69
N VAL A 16 6.92 3.17 -17.64
CA VAL A 16 8.34 3.52 -17.43
C VAL A 16 8.43 4.99 -16.99
N GLY A 17 9.22 5.24 -15.95
CA GLY A 17 9.36 6.54 -15.31
C GLY A 17 8.41 6.80 -14.13
N ASP A 18 7.42 5.94 -13.88
CA ASP A 18 6.56 6.08 -12.69
C ASP A 18 7.36 5.88 -11.40
N GLU A 19 7.04 6.67 -10.39
CA GLU A 19 7.51 6.46 -9.03
C GLU A 19 6.59 5.49 -8.31
N VAL A 20 7.14 4.46 -7.65
CA VAL A 20 6.41 3.40 -6.96
C VAL A 20 7.00 3.10 -5.59
N LEU A 21 6.18 2.61 -4.67
CA LEU A 21 6.64 2.08 -3.38
C LEU A 21 6.91 0.59 -3.48
N ILE A 22 8.10 0.17 -3.07
CA ILE A 22 8.54 -1.22 -3.08
C ILE A 22 8.28 -1.85 -1.72
N LEU A 23 7.66 -3.03 -1.68
CA LEU A 23 7.61 -3.82 -0.46
C LEU A 23 8.93 -4.58 -0.29
N MET A 24 9.72 -4.20 0.71
CA MET A 24 11.02 -4.80 1.00
C MET A 24 10.89 -5.85 2.10
N PRO A 25 11.41 -7.08 1.88
CA PRO A 25 11.42 -8.09 2.92
C PRO A 25 12.39 -7.67 4.04
N SER A 26 11.85 -7.40 5.23
CA SER A 26 12.62 -7.19 6.46
C SER A 26 12.82 -8.50 7.22
N SER A 27 11.95 -9.48 6.96
CA SER A 27 11.86 -10.79 7.60
C SER A 27 11.34 -11.82 6.59
N THR A 28 11.36 -13.10 6.98
CA THR A 28 10.67 -14.19 6.26
C THR A 28 9.14 -13.99 6.29
N HIS A 29 8.61 -13.30 7.31
CA HIS A 29 7.17 -13.02 7.43
C HIS A 29 6.78 -11.74 6.68
N LYS A 30 5.92 -11.83 5.66
CA LYS A 30 5.59 -10.64 4.85
C LYS A 30 4.79 -9.58 5.62
N LEU A 31 4.12 -9.96 6.72
CA LEU A 31 3.47 -9.01 7.63
C LEU A 31 4.45 -7.99 8.24
N LEU A 32 5.73 -8.35 8.35
CA LEU A 32 6.76 -7.46 8.91
C LEU A 32 7.45 -6.62 7.83
N ASN A 33 7.13 -6.83 6.55
CA ASN A 33 7.78 -6.15 5.44
C ASN A 33 7.43 -4.67 5.43
N THR A 34 8.43 -3.87 5.06
CA THR A 34 8.32 -2.42 5.05
C THR A 34 8.20 -1.91 3.63
N ARG A 35 7.32 -0.93 3.38
CA ARG A 35 7.29 -0.21 2.11
C ARG A 35 8.39 0.86 2.08
N ILE A 36 9.26 0.79 1.08
CA ILE A 36 10.40 1.69 0.86
C ILE A 36 10.27 2.32 -0.53
N GLY A 37 10.56 3.62 -0.64
CA GLY A 37 10.50 4.36 -1.91
C GLY A 37 9.88 5.75 -1.73
N PRO A 38 9.98 6.60 -2.75
CA PRO A 38 9.73 6.29 -4.16
C PRO A 38 10.92 5.69 -4.92
N ALA A 39 10.67 4.62 -5.68
CA ALA A 39 11.60 4.06 -6.66
C ALA A 39 11.06 4.26 -8.08
N LYS A 40 11.93 4.50 -9.05
CA LYS A 40 11.54 4.76 -10.44
C LYS A 40 11.45 3.46 -11.24
N VAL A 41 10.36 3.25 -11.97
CA VAL A 41 10.23 2.14 -12.91
C VAL A 41 11.15 2.37 -14.11
N VAL A 42 12.17 1.55 -14.28
CA VAL A 42 13.12 1.64 -15.39
C VAL A 42 12.63 0.86 -16.60
N LYS A 43 12.01 -0.31 -16.37
CA LYS A 43 11.54 -1.18 -17.45
C LYS A 43 10.38 -2.05 -16.99
N LEU A 44 9.41 -2.26 -17.88
CA LEU A 44 8.38 -3.30 -17.73
C LEU A 44 8.93 -4.58 -18.38
N THR A 45 9.17 -5.62 -17.59
CA THR A 45 9.77 -6.88 -18.07
C THR A 45 8.70 -7.86 -18.52
N ARG A 46 7.65 -8.02 -17.69
CA ARG A 46 6.52 -8.95 -17.90
C ARG A 46 5.22 -8.24 -17.50
N PRO A 47 4.03 -8.78 -17.83
CA PRO A 47 2.75 -8.19 -17.44
C PRO A 47 2.64 -7.88 -15.93
N HIS A 48 3.29 -8.69 -15.10
CA HIS A 48 3.30 -8.57 -13.64
C HIS A 48 4.72 -8.42 -13.06
N SER A 49 5.69 -7.98 -13.87
CA SER A 49 7.06 -7.78 -13.39
C SER A 49 7.70 -6.53 -13.97
N CYS A 50 8.32 -5.73 -13.11
CA CYS A 50 9.00 -4.50 -13.49
C CYS A 50 10.37 -4.38 -12.83
N LEU A 51 11.31 -3.74 -13.53
CA LEU A 51 12.57 -3.31 -12.97
C LEU A 51 12.41 -1.91 -12.41
N VAL A 52 12.80 -1.74 -11.16
CA VAL A 52 12.77 -0.46 -10.46
C VAL A 52 14.16 -0.08 -9.99
N GLN A 53 14.47 1.20 -10.08
CA GLN A 53 15.68 1.80 -9.55
C GLN A 53 15.35 2.56 -8.28
N MET A 54 16.02 2.18 -7.20
CA MET A 54 15.93 2.84 -5.89
C MET A 54 16.80 4.10 -5.87
N GLU A 55 16.60 4.98 -4.90
CA GLU A 55 17.35 6.25 -4.76
C GLU A 55 18.87 6.06 -4.63
N ASN A 56 19.31 4.93 -4.08
CA ASN A 56 20.72 4.55 -3.96
C ASN A 56 21.36 4.07 -5.28
N GLY A 57 20.63 4.12 -6.40
CA GLY A 57 21.08 3.66 -7.72
C GLY A 57 20.94 2.15 -7.94
N ASN A 58 20.60 1.38 -6.91
CA ASN A 58 20.44 -0.07 -7.03
C ASN A 58 19.13 -0.40 -7.79
N THR A 59 19.20 -1.43 -8.64
CA THR A 59 18.06 -1.86 -9.46
C THR A 59 17.54 -3.21 -8.97
N ARG A 60 16.22 -3.37 -8.87
CA ARG A 60 15.58 -4.62 -8.46
C ARG A 60 14.47 -5.01 -9.42
N GLU A 61 14.37 -6.29 -9.71
CA GLU A 61 13.18 -6.85 -10.37
C GLU A 61 12.11 -7.11 -9.32
N LEU A 62 10.94 -6.52 -9.51
CA LEU A 62 9.77 -6.74 -8.70
C LEU A 62 8.79 -7.60 -9.47
N HIS A 63 8.41 -8.70 -8.83
CA HIS A 63 7.31 -9.53 -9.28
C HIS A 63 6.09 -9.24 -8.41
N GLU A 64 4.96 -8.95 -9.03
CA GLU A 64 3.71 -8.84 -8.30
C GLU A 64 3.34 -10.21 -7.73
N THR A 65 3.22 -10.30 -6.40
CA THR A 65 2.84 -11.55 -5.73
C THR A 65 1.62 -11.30 -4.87
N GLN A 66 0.67 -12.23 -4.91
CA GLN A 66 -0.37 -12.34 -3.89
C GLN A 66 0.20 -13.12 -2.69
N PRO A 67 0.16 -12.56 -1.47
CA PRO A 67 0.53 -13.30 -0.27
C PRO A 67 -0.52 -14.37 0.03
N ASN A 68 -0.07 -15.55 0.45
CA ASN A 68 -0.96 -16.54 1.04
C ASN A 68 -0.97 -16.31 2.55
N ILE A 69 -1.96 -15.54 3.01
CA ILE A 69 -2.12 -15.12 4.42
C ILE A 69 -2.14 -16.32 5.38
N ASP A 70 -2.72 -17.45 4.96
CA ASP A 70 -2.86 -18.64 5.78
C ASP A 70 -1.50 -19.30 6.06
N ILE A 71 -0.58 -19.27 5.10
CA ILE A 71 0.78 -19.79 5.26
C ILE A 71 1.56 -18.90 6.24
N GLU A 72 1.40 -17.58 6.15
CA GLU A 72 2.14 -16.65 7.01
C GLU A 72 1.68 -16.70 8.48
N LEU A 73 0.37 -16.89 8.71
CA LEU A 73 -0.18 -17.07 10.06
C LEU A 73 0.32 -18.35 10.73
N ASN A 74 0.52 -19.43 9.96
CA ASN A 74 1.01 -20.71 10.49
C ASN A 74 2.49 -20.67 10.88
N GLN A 75 3.26 -19.71 10.34
CA GLN A 75 4.66 -19.53 10.68
C GLN A 75 4.88 -18.60 11.88
N MET A 76 3.83 -17.94 12.39
CA MET A 76 3.96 -17.12 13.61
C MET A 76 4.19 -17.99 14.85
N PRO A 77 4.99 -17.53 15.83
CA PRO A 77 5.20 -18.26 17.08
C PRO A 77 3.87 -18.48 17.81
N ASP A 78 3.77 -19.60 18.52
CA ASP A 78 2.51 -20.14 19.08
C ASP A 78 2.04 -19.41 20.35
N VAL A 79 2.16 -18.08 20.34
CA VAL A 79 1.85 -17.19 21.47
C VAL A 79 0.39 -16.76 21.47
N LEU A 80 -0.34 -17.01 20.38
CA LEU A 80 -1.73 -16.58 20.19
C LEU A 80 -2.71 -17.73 20.43
N HIS A 81 -3.74 -17.47 21.23
CA HIS A 81 -4.81 -18.43 21.45
C HIS A 81 -5.69 -18.60 20.20
N ALA A 82 -6.41 -19.72 20.08
CA ALA A 82 -7.18 -20.08 18.88
C ALA A 82 -8.17 -18.99 18.45
N GLN A 83 -8.84 -18.36 19.41
CA GLN A 83 -9.76 -17.24 19.18
C GLN A 83 -9.05 -16.03 18.55
N GLN A 84 -7.84 -15.70 19.04
CA GLN A 84 -7.05 -14.57 18.55
C GLN A 84 -6.52 -14.84 17.14
N LYS A 85 -6.08 -16.07 16.86
CA LYS A 85 -5.68 -16.49 15.52
C LYS A 85 -6.84 -16.36 14.53
N TYR A 86 -8.05 -16.76 14.91
CA TYR A 86 -9.24 -16.62 14.07
C TYR A 86 -9.58 -15.15 13.79
N GLN A 87 -9.58 -14.30 14.82
CA GLN A 87 -9.83 -12.87 14.67
C GLN A 87 -8.79 -12.20 13.76
N LEU A 88 -7.52 -12.53 13.96
CA LEU A 88 -6.42 -12.01 13.15
C LEU A 88 -6.53 -12.48 11.69
N ARG A 89 -6.85 -13.75 11.45
CA ARG A 89 -7.06 -14.29 10.10
C ARG A 89 -8.15 -13.53 9.36
N ASN A 90 -9.31 -13.32 10.00
CA ASN A 90 -10.40 -12.55 9.39
C ASN A 90 -10.00 -11.11 9.08
N LEU A 91 -9.19 -10.49 9.95
CA LEU A 91 -8.71 -9.13 9.73
C LEU A 91 -7.74 -9.07 8.54
N LEU A 92 -6.78 -9.99 8.48
CA LEU A 92 -5.80 -10.04 7.39
C LEU A 92 -6.46 -10.34 6.05
N GLN A 93 -7.41 -11.28 6.00
CA GLN A 93 -8.18 -11.57 4.78
C GLN A 93 -8.98 -10.36 4.31
N ARG A 94 -9.54 -9.57 5.24
CA ARG A 94 -10.29 -8.35 4.90
C ARG A 94 -9.41 -7.26 4.26
N TYR A 95 -8.12 -7.23 4.55
CA TYR A 95 -7.15 -6.23 4.07
C TYR A 95 -6.02 -6.86 3.24
N GLU A 96 -6.31 -7.96 2.54
CA GLU A 96 -5.33 -8.71 1.75
C GLU A 96 -4.62 -7.81 0.72
N ASP A 97 -5.35 -6.85 0.14
CA ASP A 97 -4.86 -5.91 -0.86
C ASP A 97 -3.68 -5.05 -0.39
N ILE A 98 -3.57 -4.80 0.92
CA ILE A 98 -2.45 -4.04 1.50
C ILE A 98 -1.15 -4.84 1.46
N PHE A 99 -1.24 -6.16 1.63
CA PHE A 99 -0.10 -7.09 1.68
C PHE A 99 0.28 -7.63 0.30
N GLN A 100 -0.53 -7.39 -0.73
CA GLN A 100 -0.17 -7.67 -2.09
C GLN A 100 1.08 -6.86 -2.48
N ASN A 101 2.06 -7.53 -3.08
CA ASN A 101 3.23 -6.87 -3.68
C ASN A 101 2.85 -6.23 -5.03
N ARG A 102 1.68 -5.58 -5.10
CA ARG A 102 1.24 -4.78 -6.23
C ARG A 102 1.80 -3.38 -6.03
N THR A 103 2.57 -2.93 -7.01
CA THR A 103 3.19 -1.61 -6.97
C THR A 103 2.17 -0.57 -7.43
N GLY A 104 1.72 0.28 -6.51
CA GLY A 104 0.92 1.44 -6.86
C GLY A 104 1.80 2.64 -7.22
N LYS A 105 1.34 3.48 -8.16
CA LYS A 105 1.97 4.79 -8.39
C LYS A 105 2.03 5.58 -7.08
N ALA A 106 3.23 5.94 -6.65
CA ALA A 106 3.47 6.80 -5.52
C ALA A 106 3.21 8.25 -5.98
N LYS A 107 2.26 8.93 -5.34
CA LYS A 107 1.98 10.34 -5.63
C LYS A 107 2.90 11.22 -4.79
N VAL A 108 4.21 11.13 -5.02
CA VAL A 108 5.21 11.97 -4.34
C VAL A 108 5.33 13.27 -5.11
N LYS A 109 4.30 14.14 -5.04
CA LYS A 109 4.51 15.52 -5.47
C LYS A 109 5.46 16.16 -4.48
N GLY A 110 6.63 16.61 -4.92
CA GLY A 110 7.50 17.45 -4.10
C GLY A 110 6.71 18.64 -3.58
N TYR A 111 6.49 18.69 -2.26
CA TYR A 111 5.83 19.83 -1.63
C TYR A 111 6.90 20.87 -1.34
N SER A 112 6.90 21.98 -2.08
CA SER A 112 7.69 23.16 -1.72
C SER A 112 6.88 23.98 -0.73
N VAL A 113 7.17 23.83 0.57
CA VAL A 113 6.59 24.67 1.61
C VAL A 113 7.26 26.04 1.52
N LYS A 114 6.66 26.96 0.78
CA LYS A 114 7.11 28.36 0.76
C LYS A 114 6.62 29.05 2.03
N VAL A 115 7.54 29.50 2.87
CA VAL A 115 7.25 30.36 4.01
C VAL A 115 7.12 31.79 3.48
N THR A 116 5.95 32.15 2.98
CA THR A 116 5.61 33.54 2.64
C THR A 116 5.00 34.23 3.86
N ALA A 117 5.48 35.42 4.21
CA ALA A 117 5.02 36.21 5.35
C ALA A 117 3.51 36.56 5.30
N ASP A 118 2.89 36.45 4.12
CA ASP A 118 1.51 36.87 3.85
C ASP A 118 0.47 35.73 4.02
N ASN A 119 0.87 34.60 4.62
CA ASN A 119 -0.02 33.44 4.77
C ASN A 119 -1.07 33.67 5.86
N SER A 120 -2.23 34.20 5.49
CA SER A 120 -3.40 34.22 6.37
C SER A 120 -3.96 32.80 6.53
N SER A 121 -4.26 32.41 7.78
CA SER A 121 -4.80 31.08 8.11
C SER A 121 -6.02 30.74 7.26
N LYS A 122 -5.86 29.81 6.32
CA LYS A 122 -6.97 29.29 5.53
C LYS A 122 -7.87 28.47 6.44
N ARG A 123 -9.12 28.93 6.65
CA ARG A 123 -10.14 28.14 7.35
C ARG A 123 -10.36 26.83 6.58
N LEU A 124 -10.04 25.71 7.23
CA LEU A 124 -10.34 24.40 6.69
C LEU A 124 -11.87 24.24 6.65
N GLN A 125 -12.39 23.89 5.48
CA GLN A 125 -13.79 23.48 5.37
C GLN A 125 -13.98 22.18 6.17
N PRO A 126 -15.14 21.99 6.82
CA PRO A 126 -15.45 20.72 7.46
C PRO A 126 -15.23 19.56 6.50
N TYR A 127 -14.58 18.49 6.97
CA TYR A 127 -14.35 17.31 6.15
C TYR A 127 -15.69 16.78 5.61
N ARG A 128 -15.69 16.36 4.34
CA ARG A 128 -16.85 15.66 3.79
C ARG A 128 -17.09 14.40 4.62
N VAL A 129 -18.29 14.31 5.20
CA VAL A 129 -18.72 13.15 5.97
C VAL A 129 -18.62 11.92 5.09
N PRO A 130 -17.95 10.84 5.52
CA PRO A 130 -17.91 9.57 4.80
C PRO A 130 -19.32 9.11 4.45
N ILE A 131 -19.51 8.52 3.25
CA ILE A 131 -20.82 8.12 2.73
C ILE A 131 -21.57 7.20 3.72
N ALA A 132 -20.85 6.34 4.44
CA ALA A 132 -21.39 5.46 5.47
C ALA A 132 -22.02 6.20 6.68
N LEU A 133 -21.67 7.47 6.88
CA LEU A 133 -22.14 8.34 7.97
C LEU A 133 -23.11 9.42 7.45
N GLN A 134 -23.35 9.50 6.14
CA GLN A 134 -24.36 10.40 5.57
C GLN A 134 -25.75 9.77 5.76
N LYS A 135 -26.65 10.44 6.47
CA LYS A 135 -28.06 10.00 6.56
C LYS A 135 -28.66 10.02 5.15
N LYS A 136 -29.32 8.92 4.76
CA LYS A 136 -30.13 8.88 3.54
C LYS A 136 -31.29 9.87 3.73
N SER A 137 -31.31 10.92 2.90
CA SER A 137 -32.48 11.78 2.71
C SER A 137 -33.51 11.09 1.84
#